data_AF-A0A831LMK0-F1
#
_entry.id   AF-A0A831LMK0-F1
#
_cell.length_a   1.000
_cell.length_b   1.000
_cell.length_c   1.000
_cell.angle_alpha   90.00
_cell.angle_beta   90.00
_cell.angle_gamma   90.00
#
_symmetry.space_group_name_H-M   'P 1'
#
loop_
_entity.id
_entity.type
_entity.pdbx_description
1 polymer ?
#
loop_
_entity_poly.entity_id
_entity_poly.type
_entity_poly.pdbx_seq_one_letter_code
_entity_poly.pdbx_strand_id
1 'polypeptide(L)'
;MEQNMKGLLSLFLRQLKKIRRASIALVLLMALVTNAQASAYSETVTFDLKMKQVTLKEVFKAITEQSEFKFIYNNDEVNDKQKVT
;
A
#
# COMPACT_ATOMS: atom_id res chain seq x y z
N MET A 1 42.44 -35.22 -21.56
CA MET A 1 41.11 -34.67 -21.94
C MET A 1 40.10 -34.73 -20.79
N GLU A 2 40.02 -35.84 -20.04
CA GLU A 2 39.07 -36.00 -18.92
C GLU A 2 39.23 -35.05 -17.72
N GLN A 3 40.46 -34.67 -17.36
CA GLN A 3 40.70 -33.79 -16.19
C GLN A 3 40.13 -32.37 -16.39
N ASN A 4 40.22 -31.83 -17.61
CA ASN A 4 39.63 -30.53 -17.94
C ASN A 4 38.09 -30.58 -17.94
N MET A 5 37.50 -31.71 -18.33
CA MET A 5 36.05 -31.89 -18.35
C MET A 5 35.46 -31.93 -16.94
N LYS A 6 36.12 -32.61 -15.99
CA LYS A 6 35.71 -32.65 -14.57
C LYS A 6 35.84 -31.27 -13.89
N GLY A 7 36.90 -30.52 -14.21
CA GLY A 7 37.09 -29.15 -13.74
C GLY A 7 35.98 -28.21 -14.20
N LEU A 8 35.66 -28.24 -15.50
CA LEU A 8 34.58 -27.46 -16.09
C LEU A 8 33.22 -27.78 -15.44
N LEU A 9 32.92 -29.06 -15.25
CA LEU A 9 31.67 -29.53 -14.64
C LEU A 9 31.54 -29.07 -13.17
N SER A 10 32.65 -29.09 -12.42
CA SER A 10 32.68 -28.59 -11.03
C SER A 10 32.43 -27.07 -10.93
N LEU A 11 32.93 -26.30 -11.91
CA LEU A 11 32.68 -24.86 -12.00
C LEU A 11 31.20 -24.60 -12.30
N PHE A 12 30.62 -25.31 -13.27
CA PHE A 12 29.19 -25.22 -13.57
C PHE A 12 28.32 -25.57 -12.36
N LEU A 13 28.61 -26.66 -11.65
CA LEU A 13 27.90 -27.06 -10.42
C LEU A 13 28.02 -26.01 -9.31
N ARG A 14 29.19 -25.37 -9.18
CA ARG A 14 29.41 -24.28 -8.22
C ARG A 14 28.61 -23.03 -8.58
N GLN A 15 28.50 -22.69 -9.87
CA GLN A 15 27.68 -21.57 -10.33
C GLN A 15 26.17 -21.86 -10.17
N LEU A 16 25.72 -23.09 -10.45
CA LEU A 16 24.34 -23.52 -10.23
C LEU A 16 23.93 -23.43 -8.75
N LYS A 17 24.82 -23.82 -7.83
CA LYS A 17 24.58 -23.67 -6.38
C LYS A 17 24.46 -22.20 -5.95
N LYS A 18 25.22 -21.29 -6.56
CA LYS A 18 25.12 -19.85 -6.29
C LYS A 18 23.82 -19.26 -6.83
N ILE A 19 23.46 -19.61 -8.07
CA ILE A 19 22.20 -19.18 -8.70
C ILE A 19 21.02 -19.66 -7.86
N ARG A 20 21.01 -20.95 -7.45
CA ARG A 20 19.95 -21.50 -6.59
C ARG A 20 19.78 -20.73 -5.28
N ARG A 21 20.88 -20.32 -4.64
CA ARG A 21 20.84 -19.49 -3.40
C ARG A 21 20.27 -18.10 -3.68
N ALA A 22 20.70 -17.45 -4.76
CA ALA A 22 20.20 -16.14 -5.16
C ALA A 22 18.70 -16.17 -5.52
N SER A 23 18.24 -17.22 -6.22
CA SER A 23 16.84 -17.42 -6.57
C SER A 23 15.96 -17.60 -5.34
N ILE A 24 16.41 -18.37 -4.34
CA ILE A 24 15.69 -18.55 -3.08
C ILE A 24 15.59 -17.22 -2.32
N ALA A 25 16.69 -16.47 -2.22
CA ALA A 25 16.68 -15.15 -1.59
C ALA A 25 15.73 -14.17 -2.31
N LEU A 26 15.70 -14.18 -3.64
CA LEU A 26 14.79 -13.36 -4.43
C LEU A 26 13.31 -13.70 -4.17
N VAL A 27 12.97 -15.00 -4.13
CA VAL A 27 11.60 -15.45 -3.83
C VAL A 27 11.19 -15.05 -2.41
N LEU A 28 12.09 -15.17 -1.43
CA LEU A 28 11.82 -14.72 -0.05
C LEU A 28 11.61 -13.20 0.03
N LEU A 29 12.41 -12.41 -0.70
CA LEU A 29 12.23 -10.96 -0.78
C LEU A 29 10.89 -10.59 -1.42
N MET A 30 10.50 -11.26 -2.51
CA MET A 30 9.19 -11.05 -3.14
C MET A 30 8.05 -11.39 -2.17
N ALA A 31 8.14 -12.51 -1.44
CA ALA A 31 7.15 -12.91 -0.44
C ALA A 31 7.03 -11.91 0.71
N LEU A 32 8.15 -11.31 1.17
CA LEU A 32 8.13 -10.27 2.20
C LEU A 32 7.41 -9.01 1.72
N VAL A 33 7.66 -8.58 0.47
CA VAL A 33 7.02 -7.39 -0.10
C VAL A 33 5.51 -7.60 -0.31
N THR A 34 5.08 -8.81 -0.69
CA THR A 34 3.64 -9.08 -0.88
C THR A 34 2.82 -9.01 0.41
N ASN A 35 3.43 -9.25 1.59
CA ASN A 35 2.73 -9.17 2.88
C ASN A 35 2.54 -7.73 3.37
N ALA A 36 3.31 -6.76 2.88
CA ALA A 36 3.25 -5.36 3.33
C ALA A 36 2.12 -4.54 2.68
N GLN A 37 1.51 -5.04 1.60
CA GLN A 37 0.59 -4.26 0.76
C GLN A 37 -0.88 -4.31 1.23
N ALA A 38 -1.25 -5.26 2.10
CA ALA A 38 -2.65 -5.44 2.54
C ALA A 38 -3.05 -4.50 3.69
N SER A 39 -2.11 -4.12 4.57
CA SER A 39 -2.39 -3.28 5.73
C SER A 39 -2.34 -1.78 5.45
N ALA A 40 -1.66 -1.34 4.37
CA ALA A 40 -1.51 0.09 4.07
C ALA A 40 -2.75 0.74 3.42
N TYR A 41 -3.60 -0.03 2.75
CA TYR A 41 -4.78 0.51 2.04
C TYR A 41 -6.08 0.46 2.86
N SER A 42 -6.07 -0.17 4.04
CA SER A 42 -7.26 -0.32 4.90
C SER A 42 -7.04 0.25 6.31
N GLU A 43 -6.13 1.19 6.48
CA GLU A 43 -6.14 2.01 7.69
C GLU A 43 -7.44 2.84 7.67
N THR A 44 -8.38 2.51 8.56
CA THR A 44 -9.60 3.29 8.77
C THR A 44 -9.21 4.73 9.10
N VAL A 45 -9.32 5.62 8.12
CA VAL A 45 -9.02 7.04 8.31
C VAL A 45 -10.12 7.64 9.18
N THR A 46 -9.80 7.86 10.44
CA THR A 46 -10.73 8.43 11.43
C THR A 46 -10.42 9.92 11.58
N PHE A 47 -11.38 10.79 11.26
CA PHE A 47 -11.23 12.24 11.40
C PHE A 47 -11.89 12.71 12.71
N ASP A 48 -11.10 13.23 13.65
CA ASP A 48 -11.61 13.92 14.85
C ASP A 48 -11.87 15.39 14.52
N LEU A 49 -13.10 15.71 14.14
CA LEU A 49 -13.53 17.07 13.81
C LEU A 49 -14.18 17.75 15.02
N LYS A 50 -13.44 18.61 15.70
CA LYS A 50 -13.94 19.43 16.81
C LYS A 50 -14.64 20.69 16.33
N MET A 51 -15.73 20.52 15.58
CA MET A 51 -16.51 21.61 15.02
C MET A 51 -17.88 21.69 15.69
N LYS A 52 -18.32 22.90 16.08
CA LYS A 52 -19.63 23.14 16.69
C LYS A 52 -20.31 24.30 15.99
N GLN A 53 -21.63 24.19 15.79
CA GLN A 53 -22.45 25.27 15.22
C GLN A 53 -22.04 25.71 13.80
N VAL A 54 -21.27 24.88 13.10
CA VAL A 54 -20.90 25.07 11.69
C VAL A 54 -21.89 24.35 10.78
N THR A 55 -21.98 24.80 9.54
CA THR A 55 -22.81 24.17 8.52
C THR A 55 -22.24 22.84 8.06
N LEU A 56 -23.11 21.93 7.61
CA LEU A 56 -22.71 20.64 7.05
C LEU A 56 -21.74 20.80 5.86
N LYS A 57 -21.92 21.86 5.07
CA LYS A 57 -20.98 22.27 4.01
C LYS A 57 -19.57 22.54 4.52
N GLU A 58 -19.44 23.24 5.65
CA GLU A 58 -18.13 23.54 6.25
C GLU A 58 -17.47 22.27 6.80
N VAL A 59 -18.25 21.33 7.33
CA VAL A 59 -17.75 20.01 7.73
C VAL A 59 -17.17 19.25 6.53
N PHE A 60 -17.92 19.17 5.42
CA PHE A 60 -17.44 18.49 4.21
C PHE A 60 -16.19 19.17 3.64
N LYS A 61 -16.15 20.50 3.63
CA LYS A 61 -14.97 21.27 3.21
C LYS A 61 -13.76 20.93 4.07
N ALA A 62 -13.93 20.84 5.39
CA ALA A 62 -12.85 20.51 6.31
C ALA A 62 -12.29 19.10 6.10
N ILE A 63 -13.15 18.13 5.77
CA ILE A 63 -12.70 16.77 5.43
C ILE A 63 -11.96 16.79 4.10
N THR A 64 -12.47 17.48 3.07
CA THR A 64 -11.81 17.57 1.76
C THR A 64 -10.47 18.34 1.81
N GLU A 65 -10.29 19.29 2.72
CA GLU A 65 -9.01 19.97 2.92
C GLU A 65 -7.95 19.09 3.59
N GLN A 66 -8.39 18.13 4.42
CA GLN A 66 -7.50 17.25 5.21
C GLN A 66 -7.38 15.84 4.60
N SER A 67 -8.00 15.59 3.45
CA SER A 67 -8.05 14.26 2.84
C SER A 67 -8.09 14.33 1.32
N GLU A 68 -7.94 13.17 0.68
CA GLU A 68 -8.10 13.05 -0.77
C GLU A 68 -9.57 12.87 -1.19
N PHE A 69 -10.52 12.93 -0.24
CA PHE A 69 -11.94 12.69 -0.50
C PHE A 69 -12.68 13.95 -0.96
N LYS A 70 -13.59 13.76 -1.91
CA LYS A 70 -14.55 14.78 -2.36
C LYS A 70 -15.98 14.34 -2.05
N PHE A 71 -16.77 15.27 -1.54
CA PHE A 71 -18.19 15.04 -1.25
C PHE A 71 -19.05 15.59 -2.40
N ILE A 72 -19.93 14.73 -2.93
CA ILE A 72 -20.94 15.09 -3.94
C ILE A 72 -22.30 14.76 -3.32
N TYR A 73 -23.19 15.74 -3.27
CA TYR A 73 -24.53 15.59 -2.72
C TYR A 73 -25.53 16.45 -3.51
N ASN A 74 -26.80 16.07 -3.46
CA ASN A 74 -27.89 16.87 -3.99
C ASN A 74 -28.38 17.84 -2.92
N ASN A 75 -28.42 19.13 -3.23
CA ASN A 75 -28.91 20.16 -2.30
C ASN A 75 -30.42 20.07 -2.02
N ASP A 76 -31.17 19.39 -2.89
CA ASP A 76 -32.61 19.15 -2.68
C ASP A 76 -32.88 18.05 -1.65
N GLU A 77 -31.90 17.15 -1.45
CA GLU A 77 -32.00 16.01 -0.52
C GLU A 77 -31.18 16.23 0.76
N VAL A 78 -30.07 16.97 0.67
CA VAL A 78 -29.17 17.28 1.77
C VAL A 78 -29.16 18.78 2.02
N ASN A 79 -29.60 19.18 3.20
CA ASN A 79 -29.51 20.57 3.63
C ASN A 79 -28.08 20.90 4.07
N ASP A 80 -27.26 21.39 3.14
CA ASP A 80 -25.86 21.75 3.38
C ASP A 80 -25.67 22.91 4.37
N LYS A 81 -26.73 23.68 4.65
CA LYS A 81 -26.77 24.77 5.64
C LYS A 81 -27.17 24.30 7.04
N GLN A 82 -27.58 23.04 7.19
CA GLN A 82 -27.89 22.49 8.50
C GLN A 82 -26.66 22.57 9.39
N LYS A 83 -26.86 23.05 10.63
CA LYS A 83 -25.78 23.12 11.60
C LYS A 83 -25.58 21.77 12.30
N VAL A 84 -24.32 21.39 12.49
CA VAL A 84 -23.93 20.28 13.35
C VAL A 84 -23.83 20.75 14.82
N THR A 85 -24.37 19.93 15.72
CA THR A 85 -24.54 20.22 17.16
C THR A 85 -23.35 19.73 17.98
#